data_AF-A0A2V6NTQ6-F1
#
_entry.id   AF-A0A2V6NTQ6-F1
#
_cell.length_a   1.000
_cell.length_b   1.000
_cell.length_c   1.000
_cell.angle_alpha   90.00
_cell.angle_beta   90.00
_cell.angle_gamma   90.00
#
_symmetry.space_group_name_H-M   'P 1'
#
loop_
_entity.id
_entity.type
_entity.pdbx_description
1 polymer ?
#
loop_
_entity_poly.entity_id
_entity_poly.type
_entity_poly.pdbx_seq_one_letter_code
_entity_poly.pdbx_strand_id
1 'polypeptide(L)'
;MRTFVSLICLVWLVFAAPVRVQAVEYGLRVANLMNDGFAYFIRGSIGRGEGELSLPRLDRALDSGEVSRGALLYDRDIYPAGEGVARSFGAVAVRPTAYSSSEERGLWKSLRWEGQPGQRVVWVIRPAGMFWRRVAHLALGGTSPELRYYIPYGVTLSPTPSRAVGYSLTFLRSGEDGAPLWERFLSRAADPRGGLAGVVGVNSLGSDWVYLIVEQPSEPTTFRTAIGWARRGVSDRIQAGVGGSRGLSR
;
A
#
# COMPACT_ATOMS: atom_id res chain seq x y z
N MET A 1 36.45 9.55 -48.45
CA MET A 1 35.77 8.56 -47.58
C MET A 1 36.19 8.65 -46.09
N ARG A 2 36.45 9.84 -45.52
CA ARG A 2 36.82 10.00 -44.09
C ARG A 2 35.84 10.83 -43.25
N THR A 3 34.86 11.45 -43.88
CA THR A 3 33.86 12.32 -43.22
C THR A 3 32.54 11.59 -42.87
N PHE A 4 32.23 10.48 -43.54
CA PHE A 4 30.98 9.74 -43.32
C PHE A 4 30.95 8.88 -42.04
N VAL A 5 32.11 8.45 -41.55
CA VAL A 5 32.19 7.65 -40.30
C VAL A 5 31.95 8.53 -39.06
N SER A 6 32.33 9.80 -39.12
CA SER A 6 32.21 10.73 -37.99
C SER A 6 30.75 11.10 -37.66
N LEU A 7 29.88 11.15 -38.68
CA LEU A 7 28.46 11.49 -38.50
C LEU A 7 27.67 10.34 -37.86
N ILE A 8 28.04 9.08 -38.13
CA ILE A 8 27.36 7.90 -37.59
C ILE A 8 27.64 7.74 -36.09
N CYS A 9 28.86 8.08 -35.63
CA CYS A 9 29.18 8.06 -34.20
C CYS A 9 28.45 9.15 -33.39
N LEU A 10 28.17 10.32 -33.98
CA LEU A 10 27.49 11.41 -33.27
C LEU A 10 26.00 11.10 -33.03
N VAL A 11 25.33 10.43 -33.97
CA VAL A 11 23.92 10.02 -33.82
C VAL A 11 23.75 8.93 -32.76
N TRP A 12 24.72 8.00 -32.64
CA TRP A 12 24.71 6.99 -31.57
C TRP A 12 24.98 7.56 -30.18
N LEU A 13 25.76 8.64 -30.06
CA LEU A 13 26.05 9.27 -28.77
C LEU A 13 24.83 10.04 -28.20
N VAL A 14 23.94 10.54 -29.06
CA VAL A 14 22.70 11.21 -28.63
C VAL A 14 21.67 10.22 -28.07
N PHE A 15 21.64 8.97 -28.57
CA PHE A 15 20.78 7.91 -28.02
C PHE A 15 21.38 7.19 -26.80
N ALA A 16 22.68 7.34 -26.55
CA ALA A 16 23.36 6.76 -25.39
C ALA A 16 23.43 7.69 -24.17
N ALA A 17 22.87 8.91 -24.25
CA ALA A 17 22.73 9.75 -23.09
C ALA A 17 21.74 9.06 -22.11
N PRO A 18 22.18 8.64 -20.91
CA PRO A 18 21.25 8.13 -19.92
C PRO A 18 20.27 9.26 -19.66
N VAL A 19 18.98 9.04 -19.95
CA VAL A 19 17.92 9.94 -19.52
C VAL A 19 18.12 10.07 -18.01
N ARG A 20 18.68 11.20 -17.57
CA ARG A 20 18.79 11.51 -16.15
C ARG A 20 17.36 11.73 -15.70
N VAL A 21 16.71 10.66 -15.28
CA VAL A 21 15.40 10.71 -14.65
C VAL A 21 15.60 11.53 -13.38
N GLN A 22 15.17 12.78 -13.45
CA GLN A 22 15.29 13.73 -12.35
C GLN A 22 14.43 13.23 -11.19
N ALA A 23 14.97 13.29 -9.97
CA ALA A 23 14.17 13.01 -8.80
C ALA A 23 13.05 14.07 -8.70
N VAL A 24 11.82 13.62 -8.50
CA VAL A 24 10.65 14.48 -8.34
C VAL A 24 9.98 14.21 -7.00
N GLU A 25 9.23 15.19 -6.50
CA GLU A 25 8.49 15.04 -5.25
C GLU A 25 7.16 14.29 -5.49
N TYR A 26 6.99 13.17 -4.82
CA TYR A 26 5.72 12.45 -4.73
C TYR A 26 5.08 12.65 -3.35
N GLY A 27 3.77 12.47 -3.28
CA GLY A 27 3.00 12.59 -2.04
C GLY A 27 2.19 11.34 -1.74
N LEU A 28 1.96 11.05 -0.47
CA LEU A 28 1.03 10.01 -0.03
C LEU A 28 0.13 10.57 1.07
N ARG A 29 -1.18 10.35 0.94
CA ARG A 29 -2.20 10.65 1.97
C ARG A 29 -2.89 9.38 2.40
N VAL A 30 -2.93 9.15 3.71
CA VAL A 30 -3.52 7.96 4.34
C VAL A 30 -4.56 8.37 5.38
N ALA A 31 -5.78 7.87 5.25
CA ALA A 31 -6.82 8.01 6.25
C ALA A 31 -7.10 6.64 6.88
N ASN A 32 -7.06 6.56 8.22
CA ASN A 32 -7.38 5.34 8.94
C ASN A 32 -8.73 5.51 9.63
N LEU A 33 -9.71 4.68 9.26
CA LEU A 33 -11.06 4.76 9.76
C LEU A 33 -11.46 3.49 10.52
N MET A 34 -12.30 3.66 11.54
CA MET A 34 -13.14 2.60 12.08
C MET A 34 -13.96 1.99 10.95
N ASN A 35 -14.15 0.67 10.98
CA ASN A 35 -14.92 -0.05 9.96
C ASN A 35 -16.28 0.57 9.69
N ASP A 36 -17.05 0.91 10.74
CA ASP A 36 -18.39 1.46 10.59
C ASP A 36 -18.38 2.84 9.93
N GLY A 37 -17.34 3.64 10.22
CA GLY A 37 -17.10 4.94 9.59
C GLY A 37 -16.75 4.81 8.11
N PHE A 38 -15.96 3.82 7.74
CA PHE A 38 -15.67 3.51 6.34
C PHE A 38 -16.92 2.99 5.61
N ALA A 39 -17.60 2.01 6.20
CA ALA A 39 -18.75 1.31 5.62
C ALA A 39 -19.93 2.26 5.35
N TYR A 40 -20.06 3.36 6.10
CA TYR A 40 -21.04 4.41 5.85
C TYR A 40 -21.01 4.95 4.40
N PHE A 41 -19.83 4.98 3.79
CA PHE A 41 -19.61 5.51 2.44
C PHE A 41 -19.76 4.46 1.33
N ILE A 42 -19.88 3.17 1.68
CA ILE A 42 -20.13 2.11 0.72
C ILE A 42 -21.59 2.19 0.29
N ARG A 43 -21.85 2.69 -0.92
CA ARG A 43 -23.19 2.82 -1.51
C ARG A 43 -23.17 2.20 -2.90
N GLY A 44 -24.12 1.32 -3.17
CA GLY A 44 -24.22 0.60 -4.45
C GLY A 44 -23.61 -0.80 -4.39
N SER A 45 -23.53 -1.44 -5.56
CA SER A 45 -22.97 -2.80 -5.68
C SER A 45 -21.45 -2.76 -5.51
N ILE A 46 -20.93 -3.59 -4.59
CA ILE A 46 -19.49 -3.73 -4.36
C ILE A 46 -18.80 -4.60 -5.42
N GLY A 47 -19.55 -5.20 -6.35
CA GLY A 47 -19.01 -6.12 -7.35
C GLY A 47 -18.26 -7.27 -6.70
N ARG A 48 -17.05 -7.57 -7.19
CA ARG A 48 -16.14 -8.54 -6.56
C ARG A 48 -15.28 -7.93 -5.46
N GLY A 49 -15.41 -6.62 -5.20
CA GLY A 49 -14.56 -5.89 -4.28
C GLY A 49 -13.15 -5.67 -4.84
N GLU A 50 -13.03 -5.48 -6.16
CA GLU A 50 -11.78 -5.35 -6.90
C GLU A 50 -11.69 -3.98 -7.60
N GLY A 51 -12.23 -2.93 -6.97
CA GLY A 51 -12.13 -1.55 -7.45
C GLY A 51 -13.24 -1.10 -8.39
N GLU A 52 -14.28 -1.92 -8.61
CA GLU A 52 -15.42 -1.56 -9.47
C GLU A 52 -16.25 -0.43 -8.86
N LEU A 53 -16.39 -0.43 -7.53
CA LEU A 53 -17.09 0.61 -6.79
C LEU A 53 -16.15 1.80 -6.51
N SER A 54 -16.52 2.98 -6.99
CA SER A 54 -15.86 4.21 -6.58
C SER A 54 -16.48 4.86 -5.34
N LEU A 55 -15.66 5.61 -4.61
CA LEU A 55 -16.01 6.22 -3.34
C LEU A 55 -15.80 7.76 -3.34
N PRO A 56 -16.35 8.51 -4.31
CA PRO A 56 -16.13 9.97 -4.40
C PRO A 56 -16.66 10.73 -3.19
N ARG A 57 -17.69 10.21 -2.51
CA ARG A 57 -18.21 10.82 -1.27
C ARG A 57 -17.24 10.67 -0.10
N LEU A 58 -16.52 9.55 -0.01
CA LEU A 58 -15.50 9.35 1.02
C LEU A 58 -14.33 10.32 0.79
N ASP A 59 -13.83 10.39 -0.45
CA ASP A 59 -12.72 11.28 -0.80
C ASP A 59 -13.06 12.75 -0.49
N ARG A 60 -14.24 13.21 -0.92
CA ARG A 60 -14.72 14.56 -0.61
C ARG A 60 -14.84 14.82 0.89
N ALA A 61 -15.44 13.90 1.64
CA ALA A 61 -15.62 14.06 3.08
C ALA A 61 -14.27 14.09 3.85
N LEU A 62 -13.27 13.34 3.37
CA LEU A 62 -11.92 13.39 3.91
C LEU A 62 -11.22 14.71 3.59
N ASP A 63 -11.39 15.23 2.37
CA ASP A 63 -10.83 16.52 1.95
C ASP A 63 -11.50 17.73 2.64
N SER A 64 -12.81 17.69 2.86
CA SER A 64 -13.56 18.78 3.50
C SER A 64 -13.57 18.74 5.03
N GLY A 65 -13.02 17.68 5.66
CA GLY A 65 -13.04 17.55 7.12
C GLY A 65 -14.38 17.07 7.70
N GLU A 66 -15.28 16.54 6.87
CA GLU A 66 -16.64 16.13 7.26
C GLU A 66 -16.70 14.74 7.92
N VAL A 67 -15.64 13.94 7.83
CA VAL A 67 -15.60 12.66 8.57
C VAL A 67 -15.49 12.92 10.07
N SER A 68 -16.42 12.35 10.84
CA SER A 68 -16.41 12.45 12.30
C SER A 68 -15.08 11.98 12.88
N ARG A 69 -14.53 12.75 13.84
CA ARG A 69 -13.31 12.38 14.56
C ARG A 69 -13.42 11.00 15.25
N GLY A 70 -14.62 10.64 15.73
CA GLY A 70 -14.87 9.33 16.35
C GLY A 70 -14.80 8.15 15.37
N ALA A 71 -14.85 8.42 14.06
CA ALA A 71 -14.66 7.42 13.02
C ALA A 71 -13.19 7.23 12.63
N LEU A 72 -12.24 8.01 13.18
CA LEU A 72 -10.82 7.93 12.82
C LEU A 72 -10.00 7.11 13.80
N LEU A 73 -8.89 6.56 13.31
CA LEU A 73 -7.87 5.88 14.10
C LEU A 73 -6.54 6.63 13.96
N TYR A 74 -6.17 7.32 15.03
CA TYR A 74 -4.96 8.15 15.09
C TYR A 74 -3.69 7.37 15.44
N ASP A 75 -3.83 6.14 15.92
CA ASP A 75 -2.75 5.28 16.42
C ASP A 75 -2.11 4.40 15.32
N ARG A 76 -2.36 4.71 14.05
CA ARG A 76 -1.75 4.07 12.87
C ARG A 76 -0.95 5.10 12.10
N ASP A 77 0.37 4.98 12.09
CA ASP A 77 1.29 5.91 11.41
C ASP A 77 1.88 5.33 10.14
N ILE A 78 2.43 6.21 9.29
CA ILE A 78 3.09 5.85 8.04
C ILE A 78 4.60 5.79 8.29
N TYR A 79 5.20 4.62 8.05
CA TYR A 79 6.63 4.41 8.21
C TYR A 79 7.27 4.10 6.85
N PRO A 80 8.48 4.62 6.57
CA PRO A 80 9.25 4.14 5.42
C PRO A 80 9.61 2.66 5.61
N ALA A 81 9.52 1.86 4.55
CA ALA A 81 10.10 0.53 4.57
C ALA A 81 11.62 0.64 4.71
N GLY A 82 12.20 -0.13 5.65
CA GLY A 82 13.65 -0.29 5.73
C GLY A 82 14.22 -0.97 4.48
N GLU A 83 15.53 -0.87 4.26
CA GLU A 83 16.19 -1.37 3.04
C GLU A 83 15.93 -2.85 2.75
N GLY A 84 15.92 -3.71 3.78
CA GLY A 84 15.62 -5.15 3.61
C GLY A 84 14.21 -5.37 3.06
N VAL A 85 13.21 -4.74 3.69
CA VAL A 85 11.82 -4.81 3.24
C VAL A 85 11.67 -4.23 1.84
N ALA A 86 12.20 -3.03 1.57
CA ALA A 86 12.11 -2.41 0.26
C ALA A 86 12.69 -3.34 -0.83
N ARG A 87 13.90 -3.89 -0.62
CA ARG A 87 14.54 -4.81 -1.55
C ARG A 87 13.72 -6.09 -1.75
N SER A 88 13.20 -6.68 -0.68
CA SER A 88 12.35 -7.89 -0.77
C SER A 88 11.05 -7.64 -1.55
N PHE A 89 10.56 -6.41 -1.59
CA PHE A 89 9.38 -5.99 -2.34
C PHE A 89 9.72 -5.50 -3.77
N GLY A 90 10.97 -5.67 -4.22
CA GLY A 90 11.43 -5.18 -5.52
C GLY A 90 11.32 -3.65 -5.60
N ALA A 91 11.58 -2.97 -4.49
CA ALA A 91 11.42 -1.54 -4.28
C ALA A 91 12.71 -0.90 -3.76
N VAL A 92 12.77 0.43 -3.78
CA VAL A 92 13.86 1.21 -3.20
C VAL A 92 13.44 1.82 -1.86
N ALA A 93 14.37 1.88 -0.91
CA ALA A 93 14.13 2.57 0.35
C ALA A 93 14.23 4.08 0.12
N VAL A 94 13.26 4.81 0.64
CA VAL A 94 13.20 6.28 0.56
C VAL A 94 12.98 6.86 1.95
N ARG A 95 13.40 8.11 2.13
CA ARG A 95 13.15 8.87 3.35
C ARG A 95 12.07 9.92 3.08
N PRO A 96 11.14 10.14 4.02
CA PRO A 96 10.19 11.24 3.89
C PRO A 96 10.93 12.57 3.95
N THR A 97 10.57 13.50 3.06
CA THR A 97 11.04 14.90 3.06
C THR A 97 10.12 15.81 3.87
N ALA A 98 8.84 15.44 3.97
CA ALA A 98 7.86 16.09 4.83
C ALA A 98 6.90 15.04 5.41
N TYR A 99 6.43 15.27 6.63
CA TYR A 99 5.47 14.41 7.33
C TYR A 99 4.50 15.26 8.12
N SER A 100 3.20 15.09 7.89
CA SER A 100 2.16 15.65 8.75
C SER A 100 1.54 14.52 9.58
N SER A 101 1.73 14.57 10.90
CA SER A 101 0.92 13.75 11.80
C SER A 101 -0.53 14.26 11.74
N SER A 102 -1.49 13.39 12.10
CA SER A 102 -2.92 13.74 12.07
C SER A 102 -3.33 14.89 13.00
N GLU A 103 -2.43 15.33 13.89
CA GLU A 103 -2.73 16.35 14.90
C GLU A 103 -2.75 17.77 14.31
N GLU A 104 -2.12 18.02 13.15
CA GLU A 104 -1.91 19.37 12.61
C GLU A 104 -2.92 19.83 11.55
N ARG A 105 -4.20 19.39 11.61
CA ARG A 105 -5.36 19.89 10.81
C ARG A 105 -5.74 19.09 9.55
N GLY A 106 -5.77 17.75 9.62
CA GLY A 106 -6.33 16.95 8.52
C GLY A 106 -6.78 15.55 8.92
N LEU A 107 -7.85 15.06 8.27
CA LEU A 107 -8.27 13.65 8.35
C LEU A 107 -7.23 12.72 7.67
N TRP A 108 -6.42 13.30 6.78
CA TRP A 108 -5.30 12.67 6.12
C TRP A 108 -4.01 12.79 6.94
N LYS A 109 -3.37 11.67 7.24
CA LYS A 109 -1.91 11.66 7.49
C LYS A 109 -1.22 11.78 6.15
N SER A 110 -0.22 12.65 6.04
CA SER A 110 0.44 12.87 4.77
C SER A 110 1.95 12.82 4.89
N LEU A 111 2.60 12.38 3.82
CA LEU A 111 4.03 12.50 3.67
C LEU A 111 4.39 12.83 2.24
N ARG A 112 5.61 13.32 2.06
CA ARG A 112 6.23 13.54 0.77
C ARG A 112 7.61 12.90 0.72
N TRP A 113 8.09 12.55 -0.46
CA TRP A 113 9.44 12.06 -0.66
C TRP A 113 9.93 12.43 -2.06
N GLU A 114 11.26 12.48 -2.21
CA GLU A 114 11.90 12.53 -3.51
C GLU A 114 12.10 11.11 -4.05
N GLY A 115 11.71 10.89 -5.30
CA GLY A 115 11.93 9.60 -5.94
C GLY A 115 12.00 9.71 -7.46
N GLN A 116 12.34 8.60 -8.10
CA GLN A 116 12.52 8.55 -9.55
C GLN A 116 11.35 7.82 -10.21
N PRO A 117 10.76 8.38 -11.29
CA PRO A 117 9.85 7.65 -12.16
C PRO A 117 10.30 6.23 -12.50
N GLY A 118 9.36 5.29 -12.50
CA GLY A 118 9.59 3.87 -12.79
C GLY A 118 10.11 3.05 -11.59
N GLN A 119 10.55 3.70 -10.51
CA GLN A 119 10.91 2.98 -9.28
C GLN A 119 9.67 2.67 -8.44
N ARG A 120 9.76 1.61 -7.65
CA ARG A 120 8.76 1.28 -6.63
C ARG A 120 9.25 1.68 -5.25
N VAL A 121 8.36 2.18 -4.41
CA VAL A 121 8.61 2.40 -2.97
C VAL A 121 7.56 1.70 -2.13
N VAL A 122 7.90 1.42 -0.86
CA VAL A 122 6.99 0.79 0.09
C VAL A 122 6.85 1.64 1.34
N TRP A 123 5.60 1.91 1.70
CA TRP A 123 5.22 2.56 2.96
C TRP A 123 4.48 1.56 3.83
N VAL A 124 4.79 1.53 5.13
CA VAL A 124 4.21 0.58 6.09
C VAL A 124 3.27 1.34 7.02
N ILE A 125 1.99 0.96 7.01
CA ILE A 125 0.99 1.43 7.96
C ILE A 125 0.85 0.39 9.05
N ARG A 126 1.20 0.76 10.29
CA ARG A 126 1.13 -0.14 11.43
C ARG A 126 0.73 0.59 12.70
N PRO A 127 0.20 -0.13 13.71
CA PRO A 127 -0.07 0.43 15.03
C PRO A 127 1.17 0.98 15.71
N ALA A 128 1.00 2.04 16.49
CA ALA A 128 1.96 2.44 17.52
C ALA A 128 1.86 1.55 18.79
N GLY A 129 0.72 0.87 19.02
CA GLY A 129 0.45 0.07 20.21
C GLY A 129 -0.26 -1.26 19.94
N MET A 130 -0.40 -2.10 20.99
CA MET A 130 -1.11 -3.38 20.89
C MET A 130 -2.63 -3.17 20.87
N PHE A 131 -3.19 -2.99 19.68
CA PHE A 131 -4.63 -3.07 19.46
C PHE A 131 -4.94 -4.24 18.55
N TRP A 132 -6.13 -4.86 18.69
CA TRP A 132 -6.52 -6.04 17.90
C TRP A 132 -7.52 -5.65 16.81
N ARG A 133 -6.99 -5.11 15.71
CA ARG A 133 -7.79 -4.68 14.57
C ARG A 133 -7.28 -5.31 13.28
N ARG A 134 -8.22 -5.82 12.49
CA ARG A 134 -7.95 -6.33 11.16
C ARG A 134 -8.29 -5.29 10.11
N VAL A 135 -7.61 -5.31 8.99
CA VAL A 135 -8.03 -4.52 7.81
C VAL A 135 -9.23 -5.23 7.20
N ALA A 136 -10.36 -4.53 7.11
CA ALA A 136 -11.55 -5.03 6.46
C ALA A 136 -11.67 -4.52 5.02
N HIS A 137 -11.29 -3.26 4.80
CA HIS A 137 -11.51 -2.56 3.54
C HIS A 137 -10.34 -1.64 3.21
N LEU A 138 -10.10 -1.46 1.92
CA LEU A 138 -9.18 -0.46 1.38
C LEU A 138 -9.92 0.39 0.35
N ALA A 139 -9.64 1.68 0.33
CA ALA A 139 -9.97 2.56 -0.78
C ALA A 139 -8.65 3.06 -1.36
N LEU A 140 -8.34 2.75 -2.62
CA LEU A 140 -7.05 3.09 -3.22
C LEU A 140 -7.25 4.07 -4.37
N GLY A 141 -6.61 5.23 -4.27
CA GLY A 141 -6.49 6.26 -5.30
C GLY A 141 -5.04 6.37 -5.73
N GLY A 142 -4.73 5.85 -6.91
CA GLY A 142 -3.36 5.77 -7.41
C GLY A 142 -3.04 6.94 -8.33
N THR A 143 -2.73 6.64 -9.59
CA THR A 143 -2.63 7.67 -10.66
C THR A 143 -3.99 8.29 -11.00
N SER A 144 -5.08 7.53 -10.84
CA SER A 144 -6.43 8.08 -10.88
C SER A 144 -6.76 8.80 -9.57
N PRO A 145 -7.35 10.01 -9.63
CA PRO A 145 -7.72 10.77 -8.43
C PRO A 145 -8.84 10.11 -7.62
N GLU A 146 -9.60 9.20 -8.23
CA GLU A 146 -10.77 8.58 -7.61
C GLU A 146 -10.40 7.43 -6.67
N LEU A 147 -10.86 7.49 -5.43
CA LEU A 147 -10.78 6.37 -4.49
C LEU A 147 -11.68 5.22 -4.94
N ARG A 148 -11.10 4.04 -5.15
CA ARG A 148 -11.83 2.81 -5.51
C ARG A 148 -11.79 1.79 -4.39
N TYR A 149 -12.91 1.12 -4.15
CA TYR A 149 -13.11 0.17 -3.05
C TYR A 149 -12.50 -1.19 -3.36
N TYR A 150 -11.76 -1.73 -2.39
CA TYR A 150 -11.18 -3.06 -2.45
C TYR A 150 -11.38 -3.84 -1.15
N ILE A 151 -11.53 -5.16 -1.29
CA ILE A 151 -11.46 -6.11 -0.17
C ILE A 151 -10.15 -6.89 -0.30
N PRO A 152 -9.23 -6.82 0.69
CA PRO A 152 -8.01 -7.60 0.64
C PRO A 152 -8.33 -9.09 0.77
N TYR A 153 -8.10 -9.86 -0.29
CA TYR A 153 -8.32 -11.30 -0.28
C TYR A 153 -7.04 -12.05 0.10
N GLY A 154 -7.17 -13.17 0.81
CA GLY A 154 -6.03 -14.03 1.15
C GLY A 154 -5.49 -14.75 -0.07
N VAL A 155 -4.20 -14.56 -0.38
CA VAL A 155 -3.60 -15.14 -1.59
C VAL A 155 -3.54 -16.67 -1.54
N THR A 156 -3.97 -17.30 -2.63
CA THR A 156 -3.96 -18.75 -2.84
C THR A 156 -2.80 -19.18 -3.76
N LEU A 157 -2.69 -20.47 -4.06
CA LEU A 157 -1.67 -21.00 -4.98
C LEU A 157 -1.81 -20.52 -6.42
N SER A 158 -3.01 -20.07 -6.82
CA SER A 158 -3.30 -19.53 -8.16
C SER A 158 -3.98 -18.17 -8.00
N PRO A 159 -3.19 -17.13 -7.68
CA PRO A 159 -3.74 -15.81 -7.40
C PRO A 159 -4.31 -15.14 -8.65
N THR A 160 -5.37 -14.36 -8.45
CA THR A 160 -5.81 -13.35 -9.40
C THR A 160 -5.16 -12.02 -9.03
N PRO A 161 -4.41 -11.36 -9.93
CA PRO A 161 -3.81 -10.06 -9.61
C PRO A 161 -4.85 -9.04 -9.14
N SER A 162 -4.59 -8.38 -8.02
CA SER A 162 -5.46 -7.36 -7.44
C SER A 162 -4.63 -6.27 -6.77
N ARG A 163 -5.22 -5.07 -6.66
CA ARG A 163 -4.60 -3.94 -5.96
C ARG A 163 -4.65 -4.09 -4.44
N ALA A 164 -5.43 -5.03 -3.93
CA ALA A 164 -5.54 -5.32 -2.50
C ALA A 164 -5.44 -6.82 -2.26
N VAL A 165 -4.38 -7.26 -1.58
CA VAL A 165 -4.14 -8.67 -1.27
C VAL A 165 -3.69 -8.86 0.16
N GLY A 166 -3.93 -10.04 0.71
CA GLY A 166 -3.56 -10.42 2.07
C GLY A 166 -2.55 -11.57 2.10
N TYR A 167 -1.52 -11.43 2.93
CA TYR A 167 -0.56 -12.46 3.27
C TYR A 167 -0.40 -12.53 4.80
N SER A 168 0.14 -13.63 5.32
CA SER A 168 0.56 -13.68 6.74
C SER A 168 1.59 -12.58 7.03
N LEU A 169 1.43 -11.85 8.14
CA LEU A 169 2.41 -10.83 8.55
C LEU A 169 3.80 -11.45 8.75
N THR A 170 3.89 -12.65 9.34
CA THR A 170 5.17 -13.35 9.53
C THR A 170 5.88 -13.60 8.20
N PHE A 171 5.11 -13.98 7.17
CA PHE A 171 5.66 -14.18 5.83
C PHE A 171 6.20 -12.86 5.25
N LEU A 172 5.44 -11.76 5.34
CA LEU A 172 5.91 -10.46 4.84
C LEU A 172 7.14 -9.94 5.59
N ARG A 173 7.23 -10.23 6.90
CA ARG A 173 8.38 -9.84 7.72
C ARG A 173 9.64 -10.64 7.41
N SER A 174 9.55 -11.85 6.84
CA SER A 174 10.74 -12.56 6.35
C SER A 174 11.51 -11.81 5.25
N GLY A 175 10.89 -10.79 4.64
CA GLY A 175 11.58 -9.86 3.76
C GLY A 175 12.62 -8.99 4.47
N GLU A 176 12.47 -8.74 5.77
CA GLU A 176 13.50 -8.09 6.61
C GLU A 176 14.80 -8.91 6.58
N ASP A 177 14.70 -10.23 6.50
CA ASP A 177 15.82 -11.18 6.46
C ASP A 177 16.38 -11.41 5.04
N GLY A 178 15.91 -10.65 4.05
CA GLY A 178 16.42 -10.66 2.68
C GLY A 178 15.74 -11.65 1.73
N ALA A 179 14.62 -12.26 2.12
CA ALA A 179 13.84 -13.11 1.21
C ALA A 179 13.30 -12.29 0.02
N PRO A 180 13.46 -12.72 -1.26
CA PRO A 180 12.96 -11.97 -2.42
C PRO A 180 11.46 -12.21 -2.63
N LEU A 181 10.64 -11.56 -1.80
CA LEU A 181 9.19 -11.75 -1.75
C LEU A 181 8.49 -11.35 -3.05
N TRP A 182 8.96 -10.28 -3.70
CA TRP A 182 8.33 -9.74 -4.90
C TRP A 182 8.41 -10.70 -6.08
N GLU A 183 9.62 -11.09 -6.45
CA GLU A 183 9.91 -11.94 -7.60
C GLU A 183 9.26 -13.31 -7.41
N ARG A 184 9.29 -13.83 -6.18
CA ARG A 184 8.76 -15.16 -5.89
C ARG A 184 7.26 -15.18 -5.66
N PHE A 185 6.65 -14.16 -5.08
CA PHE A 185 5.27 -14.25 -4.59
C PHE A 185 4.42 -13.05 -4.96
N LEU A 186 4.83 -11.83 -4.57
CA LEU A 186 3.94 -10.67 -4.64
C LEU A 186 3.63 -10.25 -6.08
N SER A 187 4.60 -10.36 -7.00
CA SER A 187 4.43 -9.98 -8.42
C SER A 187 3.31 -10.73 -9.15
N ARG A 188 2.89 -11.89 -8.62
CA ARG A 188 1.81 -12.72 -9.18
C ARG A 188 0.42 -12.34 -8.65
N ALA A 189 0.35 -11.63 -7.52
CA ALA A 189 -0.90 -11.38 -6.82
C ALA A 189 -1.19 -9.89 -6.61
N ALA A 190 -0.17 -9.07 -6.32
CA ALA A 190 -0.29 -7.64 -6.14
C ALA A 190 -0.13 -6.91 -7.48
N ASP A 191 -1.12 -6.10 -7.86
CA ASP A 191 -1.09 -5.29 -9.07
C ASP A 191 -0.91 -3.79 -8.75
N PRO A 192 0.30 -3.24 -8.80
CA PRO A 192 0.53 -1.81 -8.60
C PRO A 192 0.35 -0.96 -9.87
N ARG A 193 -0.05 -1.52 -11.03
CA ARG A 193 -0.11 -0.78 -12.32
C ARG A 193 -0.98 0.47 -12.29
N GLY A 194 -1.93 0.55 -11.37
CA GLY A 194 -2.71 1.77 -11.10
C GLY A 194 -1.97 2.82 -10.26
N GLY A 195 -0.67 2.68 -10.02
CA GLY A 195 0.21 3.52 -9.20
C GLY A 195 0.28 3.16 -7.71
N LEU A 196 -0.72 2.44 -7.18
CA LEU A 196 -0.80 2.10 -5.76
C LEU A 196 -1.46 0.73 -5.54
N ALA A 197 -0.84 -0.14 -4.76
CA ALA A 197 -1.42 -1.38 -4.26
C ALA A 197 -1.23 -1.50 -2.73
N GLY A 198 -2.15 -2.17 -2.05
CA GLY A 198 -2.07 -2.49 -0.63
C GLY A 198 -1.87 -3.99 -0.41
N VAL A 199 -0.76 -4.36 0.23
CA VAL A 199 -0.52 -5.72 0.72
C VAL A 199 -0.76 -5.74 2.22
N VAL A 200 -1.82 -6.41 2.65
CA VAL A 200 -2.19 -6.53 4.07
C VAL A 200 -1.43 -7.70 4.69
N GLY A 201 -0.61 -7.39 5.69
CA GLY A 201 0.01 -8.37 6.57
C GLY A 201 -0.96 -8.77 7.67
N VAL A 202 -1.64 -9.89 7.47
CA VAL A 202 -2.62 -10.46 8.40
C VAL A 202 -1.90 -11.00 9.64
N ASN A 203 -2.22 -10.41 10.79
CA ASN A 203 -1.64 -10.79 12.08
C ASN A 203 -2.71 -11.43 12.97
N SER A 204 -2.72 -12.77 13.07
CA SER A 204 -3.70 -13.50 13.87
C SER A 204 -3.71 -13.12 15.35
N LEU A 205 -2.56 -12.68 15.89
CA LEU A 205 -2.38 -12.38 17.31
C LEU A 205 -2.37 -10.87 17.62
N GLY A 206 -2.63 -10.02 16.62
CA GLY A 206 -2.54 -8.58 16.80
C GLY A 206 -3.27 -7.78 15.72
N SER A 207 -2.84 -6.54 15.56
CA SER A 207 -3.30 -5.72 14.44
C SER A 207 -2.56 -6.09 13.16
N ASP A 208 -3.30 -6.04 12.07
CA ASP A 208 -2.75 -6.14 10.73
C ASP A 208 -1.86 -4.94 10.42
N TRP A 209 -0.91 -5.15 9.50
CA TRP A 209 -0.11 -4.08 8.90
C TRP A 209 -0.52 -3.93 7.44
N VAL A 210 -0.32 -2.75 6.86
CA VAL A 210 -0.53 -2.52 5.43
C VAL A 210 0.76 -2.04 4.80
N TYR A 211 1.26 -2.78 3.83
CA TYR A 211 2.38 -2.40 2.99
C TYR A 211 1.81 -1.78 1.72
N LEU A 212 1.88 -0.46 1.62
CA LEU A 212 1.48 0.30 0.46
C LEU A 212 2.62 0.31 -0.55
N ILE A 213 2.42 -0.38 -1.66
CA ILE A 213 3.34 -0.45 -2.78
C ILE A 213 2.98 0.68 -3.74
N VAL A 214 3.89 1.62 -3.92
CA VAL A 214 3.71 2.75 -4.83
C VAL A 214 4.63 2.55 -6.03
N GLU A 215 4.05 2.50 -7.23
CA GLU A 215 4.79 2.55 -8.49
C GLU A 215 4.80 3.99 -8.98
N GLN A 216 6.00 4.58 -9.08
CA GLN A 216 6.17 6.01 -9.32
C GLN A 216 5.95 6.33 -10.80
N PRO A 217 4.86 7.02 -11.17
CA PRO A 217 4.61 7.41 -12.56
C PRO A 217 5.60 8.50 -13.01
N SER A 218 5.63 8.76 -14.32
CA SER A 218 6.43 9.85 -14.91
C SER A 218 6.06 11.22 -14.36
N GLU A 219 4.79 11.44 -14.06
CA GLU A 219 4.28 12.72 -13.55
C GLU A 219 4.20 12.70 -12.01
N PRO A 220 4.75 13.72 -11.33
CA PRO A 220 4.61 13.86 -9.87
C PRO A 220 3.15 13.76 -9.44
N THR A 221 2.86 12.87 -8.49
CA THR A 221 1.48 12.55 -8.09
C THR A 221 1.37 12.42 -6.57
N THR A 222 0.22 12.81 -6.02
CA THR A 222 -0.14 12.51 -4.63
C THR A 222 -1.10 11.33 -4.60
N PHE A 223 -0.61 10.18 -4.13
CA PHE A 223 -1.40 8.97 -3.92
C PHE A 223 -2.30 9.13 -2.70
N ARG A 224 -3.46 8.48 -2.72
CA ARG A 224 -4.45 8.54 -1.62
C ARG A 224 -4.93 7.16 -1.25
N THR A 225 -5.10 6.91 0.05
CA THR A 225 -5.70 5.66 0.52
C THR A 225 -6.47 5.82 1.82
N ALA A 226 -7.67 5.26 1.87
CA ALA A 226 -8.43 5.13 3.11
C ALA A 226 -8.48 3.66 3.53
N ILE A 227 -8.26 3.38 4.81
CA ILE A 227 -8.19 2.02 5.36
C ILE A 227 -9.30 1.85 6.40
N GLY A 228 -10.17 0.88 6.19
CA GLY A 228 -11.24 0.49 7.11
C GLY A 228 -10.77 -0.61 8.06
N TRP A 229 -10.75 -0.33 9.36
CA TRP A 229 -10.24 -1.22 10.39
C TRP A 229 -11.36 -1.79 11.27
N ALA A 230 -11.58 -3.09 11.20
CA ALA A 230 -12.53 -3.80 12.05
C ALA A 230 -11.87 -4.30 13.34
N ARG A 231 -12.62 -4.33 14.45
CA ARG A 231 -12.19 -5.09 15.64
C ARG A 231 -12.12 -6.58 15.26
N ARG A 232 -11.09 -7.30 15.72
CA ARG A 232 -11.11 -8.77 15.65
C ARG A 232 -12.19 -9.29 16.61
N GLY A 233 -13.09 -10.13 16.11
CA GLY A 233 -14.14 -10.76 16.92
C GLY A 233 -13.57 -11.82 17.86
N VAL A 234 -14.35 -12.26 18.86
CA VAL A 234 -13.95 -13.34 19.78
C VAL A 234 -13.75 -14.67 19.04
N SER A 235 -14.53 -14.93 17.99
CA SER A 235 -14.44 -16.15 17.16
C SER A 235 -13.11 -16.28 16.42
N ASP A 236 -12.53 -15.17 15.97
CA ASP A 236 -11.20 -15.15 15.34
C ASP A 236 -10.10 -15.53 16.36
N ARG A 237 -10.32 -15.28 17.66
CA ARG A 237 -9.39 -15.65 18.75
C ARG A 237 -9.38 -17.15 19.00
N ILE A 238 -10.53 -17.81 18.89
CA ILE A 238 -10.65 -19.26 19.12
C ILE A 238 -9.97 -20.02 17.97
N GLN A 239 -10.12 -19.60 16.72
CA GLN A 239 -9.40 -20.22 15.60
C GLN A 239 -7.87 -20.03 15.68
N ALA A 240 -7.39 -18.89 16.17
CA ALA A 240 -5.96 -18.69 16.41
C ALA A 240 -5.41 -19.56 17.55
N GLY A 241 -6.24 -19.92 18.55
CA GLY A 241 -5.86 -20.78 19.67
C GLY A 241 -5.96 -22.29 19.39
N VAL A 242 -6.82 -22.72 18.46
CA VAL A 242 -7.07 -24.15 18.16
C VAL A 242 -6.11 -24.73 17.11
N GLY A 243 -5.34 -23.88 16.40
CA GLY A 243 -4.32 -24.31 15.45
C GLY A 243 -3.07 -24.95 16.07
N GLY A 244 -2.93 -24.94 17.40
CA GLY A 244 -1.76 -25.46 18.13
C GLY A 244 -1.92 -26.84 18.78
N SER A 245 -3.10 -27.49 18.69
CA SER A 245 -3.35 -28.74 19.42
C SER A 245 -4.07 -29.82 18.60
N ARG A 246 -3.68 -29.99 17.34
CA ARG A 246 -3.95 -31.25 16.62
C ARG A 246 -2.67 -32.01 16.33
N GLY A 247 -2.43 -33.02 17.17
CA GLY A 247 -1.58 -34.15 16.85
C GLY A 247 -0.50 -34.42 17.89
N LEU A 248 -0.80 -35.30 18.85
CA LEU A 248 0.00 -36.50 19.15
C LEU A 248 -0.56 -37.18 20.41
N SER A 249 -1.39 -38.19 20.24
CA SER A 249 -1.26 -39.46 20.95
C SER A 249 -2.05 -40.52 20.19
N ARG A 250 -1.39 -41.68 20.06
CA ARG A 250 -1.89 -42.92 19.49
C ARG A 250 -3.02 -43.51 20.33
#